data_AF-A0A968QAM4-F1
#
_entry.id   AF-A0A968QAM4-F1
#
_cell.length_a   1.000
_cell.length_b   1.000
_cell.length_c   1.000
_cell.angle_alpha   90.00
_cell.angle_beta   90.00
_cell.angle_gamma   90.00
#
_symmetry.space_group_name_H-M   'P 1'
#
loop_
_entity.id
_entity.type
_entity.pdbx_description
1 polymer ?
#
loop_
_entity_poly.entity_id
_entity_poly.type
_entity_poly.pdbx_seq_one_letter_code
_entity_poly.pdbx_strand_id
1 'polypeptide(L)'
;MNAPFSEEAIIAHNHTALAELKRAITLRPNQFSLVLARCNYARLQNILVKHLQATTPVVAVALLPQTRNLRHAIVLGLPAQPGPALMITGFEVVQELEALFKGANLGRDEFSKTLSFPLVAWVNDRSLALLNRHAPDFKSFAAAPIRFDYPSEELVRSLHQKANDLFNIMLSLGDDSPYPAHTLRYQPGSTLRTELEFALVDLAQTHQLLDTELEASLNFLQGRDALNQSNLDLARYYFDQSLTYWQTQAGEPAPGSLSLTPPTPTPRQKQAILLFYLGVTWRSWATVQRVVYRQLLEKAQACFAACLAIFREDDQLDWVGKFLHPLAEVKQKLEDWDSLEEIARQGLALHCSDAVRLARDYGYLAEVALARGDIQAAQAAAEKALNILDIAEAVEVRQEDPNYDGFTVADRYQRGWYLFC
;
A
#
# COMPACT_ATOMS: atom_id res chain seq x y z
N MET A 1 -25.84 5.99 7.66
CA MET A 1 -24.72 5.04 7.88
C MET A 1 -24.77 4.59 9.33
N ASN A 2 -24.83 3.28 9.58
CA ASN A 2 -24.78 2.73 10.93
C ASN A 2 -23.43 3.06 11.59
N ALA A 3 -23.42 3.27 12.91
CA ALA A 3 -22.21 3.50 13.70
C ALA A 3 -21.16 2.39 13.46
N PRO A 4 -19.85 2.67 13.64
CA PRO A 4 -18.82 1.63 13.61
C PRO A 4 -19.23 0.45 14.51
N PHE A 5 -19.05 -0.79 14.05
CA PHE A 5 -19.23 -1.93 14.95
C PHE A 5 -18.24 -1.72 16.10
N SER A 6 -18.74 -1.69 17.33
CA SER A 6 -17.85 -1.70 18.49
C SER A 6 -17.03 -2.99 18.47
N GLU A 7 -15.83 -2.96 19.05
CA GLU A 7 -15.03 -4.19 19.21
C GLU A 7 -15.86 -5.30 19.89
N GLU A 8 -16.76 -4.92 20.80
CA GLU A 8 -17.70 -5.81 21.47
C GLU A 8 -18.63 -6.53 20.50
N ALA A 9 -19.13 -5.85 19.46
CA ALA A 9 -20.01 -6.44 18.47
C ALA A 9 -19.25 -7.39 17.53
N ILE A 10 -17.99 -7.08 17.19
CA ILE A 10 -17.10 -7.99 16.44
C ILE A 10 -16.81 -9.26 17.27
N ILE A 11 -16.55 -9.09 18.58
CA ILE A 11 -16.35 -10.19 19.52
C ILE A 11 -17.63 -11.03 19.65
N ALA A 12 -18.79 -10.40 19.78
CA ALA A 12 -20.09 -11.06 19.87
C ALA A 12 -20.40 -11.89 18.61
N HIS A 13 -20.08 -11.37 17.42
CA HIS A 13 -20.22 -12.11 16.17
C HIS A 13 -19.40 -13.41 16.18
N ASN A 14 -18.20 -13.39 16.77
CA ASN A 14 -17.28 -14.52 16.84
C ASN A 14 -17.42 -15.36 18.13
N HIS A 15 -18.49 -15.18 18.92
CA HIS A 15 -18.60 -15.81 20.25
C HIS A 15 -18.57 -17.35 20.22
N THR A 16 -19.20 -17.97 19.22
CA THR A 16 -19.22 -19.44 19.09
C THR A 16 -17.82 -19.99 18.79
N ALA A 17 -17.11 -19.37 17.83
CA ALA A 17 -15.74 -19.71 17.48
C ALA A 17 -14.76 -19.47 18.65
N LEU A 18 -14.94 -18.38 19.41
CA LEU A 18 -14.18 -18.11 20.62
C LEU A 18 -14.42 -19.17 21.70
N ALA A 19 -15.66 -19.58 21.92
CA ALA A 19 -15.99 -20.64 22.86
C ALA A 19 -15.38 -22.00 22.44
N GLU A 20 -15.41 -22.31 21.14
CA GLU A 20 -14.77 -23.50 20.59
C GLU A 20 -13.25 -23.48 20.78
N LEU A 21 -12.60 -22.34 20.51
CA LEU A 21 -11.17 -22.17 20.72
C LEU A 21 -10.78 -22.33 22.20
N LYS A 22 -11.53 -21.71 23.11
CA LYS A 22 -11.34 -21.87 24.56
C LYS A 22 -11.46 -23.34 24.98
N ARG A 23 -12.46 -24.05 24.45
CA ARG A 23 -12.63 -25.49 24.70
C ARG A 23 -11.43 -26.29 24.19
N ALA A 24 -10.97 -26.02 22.96
CA ALA A 24 -9.81 -26.70 22.36
C ALA A 24 -8.53 -26.52 23.20
N ILE A 25 -8.30 -25.31 23.72
CA ILE A 25 -7.20 -25.00 24.65
C ILE A 25 -7.29 -25.83 25.93
N THR A 26 -8.50 -26.06 26.46
CA THR A 26 -8.69 -26.80 27.72
C THR A 26 -8.79 -28.32 27.56
N LEU A 27 -8.96 -28.84 26.33
CA LEU A 27 -9.37 -30.23 26.09
C LEU A 27 -8.32 -31.26 26.54
N ARG A 28 -7.03 -30.93 26.43
CA ARG A 28 -5.92 -31.80 26.80
C ARG A 28 -4.90 -31.04 27.64
N PRO A 29 -5.15 -30.88 28.94
CA PRO A 29 -4.18 -30.23 29.82
C PRO A 29 -2.88 -31.05 29.83
N ASN A 30 -1.75 -30.36 29.86
CA ASN A 30 -0.40 -30.95 29.94
C ASN A 30 0.01 -31.84 28.73
N GLN A 31 -0.67 -31.70 27.58
CA GLN A 31 -0.28 -32.37 26.34
C GLN A 31 -0.19 -31.38 25.17
N PHE A 32 0.80 -31.59 24.30
CA PHE A 32 0.86 -30.90 23.02
C PHE A 32 -0.35 -31.23 22.14
N SER A 33 -0.93 -30.18 21.55
CA SER A 33 -1.84 -30.27 20.43
C SER A 33 -1.69 -29.02 19.57
N LEU A 34 -2.01 -29.12 18.28
CA LEU A 34 -2.04 -27.96 17.40
C LEU A 34 -3.49 -27.52 17.21
N VAL A 35 -3.79 -26.25 17.41
CA VAL A 35 -5.10 -25.67 17.15
C VAL A 35 -4.93 -24.62 16.07
N LEU A 36 -5.71 -24.71 14.99
CA LEU A 36 -5.65 -23.76 13.89
C LEU A 36 -6.79 -22.76 14.04
N ALA A 37 -6.43 -21.49 14.25
CA ALA A 37 -7.36 -20.37 14.24
C ALA A 37 -7.25 -19.66 12.89
N ARG A 38 -8.23 -19.88 12.00
CA ARG A 38 -8.26 -19.25 10.68
C ARG A 38 -8.85 -17.85 10.80
N CYS A 39 -8.04 -16.83 10.54
CA CYS A 39 -8.46 -15.42 10.50
C CYS A 39 -7.75 -14.71 9.35
N ASN A 40 -8.52 -14.24 8.37
CA ASN A 40 -7.97 -13.62 7.16
C ASN A 40 -7.52 -12.17 7.34
N TYR A 41 -7.96 -11.50 8.42
CA TYR A 41 -7.78 -10.07 8.60
C TYR A 41 -6.97 -9.75 9.86
N ALA A 42 -5.90 -8.98 9.73
CA ALA A 42 -4.99 -8.64 10.82
C ALA A 42 -5.69 -7.86 11.95
N ARG A 43 -6.57 -6.91 11.63
CA ARG A 43 -7.33 -6.17 12.65
C ARG A 43 -8.27 -7.10 13.43
N LEU A 44 -8.97 -8.02 12.77
CA LEU A 44 -9.82 -9.00 13.44
C LEU A 44 -8.99 -9.90 14.36
N GLN A 45 -7.87 -10.43 13.86
CA GLN A 45 -6.95 -11.24 14.64
C GLN A 45 -6.49 -10.49 15.89
N ASN A 46 -6.08 -9.23 15.76
CA ASN A 46 -5.63 -8.41 16.88
C ASN A 46 -6.73 -8.19 17.94
N ILE A 47 -7.96 -7.89 17.53
CA ILE A 47 -9.11 -7.72 18.45
C ILE A 47 -9.35 -9.02 19.22
N LEU A 48 -9.41 -10.15 18.51
CA LEU A 48 -9.71 -11.46 19.11
C LEU A 48 -8.58 -11.96 20.00
N VAL A 49 -7.32 -11.79 19.59
CA VAL A 49 -6.14 -12.14 20.40
C VAL A 49 -6.11 -11.32 21.69
N LYS A 50 -6.33 -10.00 21.62
CA LYS A 50 -6.43 -9.14 22.82
C LYS A 50 -7.55 -9.60 23.75
N HIS A 51 -8.74 -9.88 23.21
CA HIS A 51 -9.86 -10.37 23.99
C HIS A 51 -9.55 -11.72 24.67
N LEU A 52 -8.86 -12.62 23.99
CA LEU A 52 -8.45 -13.91 24.54
C LEU A 52 -7.40 -13.76 25.65
N GLN A 53 -6.40 -12.89 25.48
CA GLN A 53 -5.40 -12.59 26.51
C GLN A 53 -6.04 -11.96 27.76
N ALA A 54 -7.10 -11.17 27.59
CA ALA A 54 -7.82 -10.55 28.71
C ALA A 54 -8.74 -11.53 29.46
N THR A 55 -9.25 -12.58 28.78
CA THR A 55 -10.27 -13.49 29.34
C THR A 55 -9.76 -14.90 29.63
N THR A 56 -8.57 -15.24 29.18
CA THR A 56 -7.93 -16.55 29.32
C THR A 56 -6.43 -16.34 29.57
N PRO A 57 -5.77 -17.13 30.43
CA PRO A 57 -4.33 -17.01 30.67
C PRO A 57 -3.49 -17.56 29.49
N VAL A 58 -3.63 -16.96 28.30
CA VAL A 58 -2.87 -17.30 27.10
C VAL A 58 -1.87 -16.22 26.78
N VAL A 59 -0.75 -16.62 26.18
CA VAL A 59 0.31 -15.71 25.74
C VAL A 59 0.36 -15.74 24.22
N ALA A 60 0.60 -14.60 23.58
CA ALA A 60 0.77 -14.50 22.14
C ALA A 60 2.22 -14.16 21.81
N VAL A 61 2.80 -14.88 20.85
CA VAL A 61 4.12 -14.59 20.27
C VAL A 61 3.94 -14.30 18.79
N ALA A 62 4.43 -13.15 18.35
CA ALA A 62 4.44 -12.78 16.93
C ALA A 62 5.73 -13.25 16.27
N LEU A 63 5.61 -13.89 15.11
CA LEU A 63 6.76 -14.26 14.29
C LEU A 63 7.35 -13.02 13.62
N LEU A 64 8.67 -12.97 13.54
CA LEU A 64 9.39 -11.91 12.83
C LEU A 64 9.55 -12.29 11.34
N PRO A 65 9.68 -11.31 10.42
CA PRO A 65 9.81 -11.59 8.99
C PRO A 65 10.97 -12.54 8.63
N GLN A 66 12.05 -12.51 9.41
CA GLN A 66 13.27 -13.30 9.21
C GLN A 66 13.21 -14.66 9.93
N THR A 67 12.06 -15.07 10.45
CA THR A 67 11.92 -16.33 11.17
C THR A 67 12.15 -17.52 10.23
N ARG A 68 13.22 -18.28 10.47
CA ARG A 68 13.57 -19.48 9.68
C ARG A 68 13.24 -20.81 10.35
N ASN A 69 13.04 -20.82 11.67
CA ASN A 69 12.75 -22.03 12.43
C ASN A 69 11.63 -21.78 13.44
N LEU A 70 10.48 -22.43 13.22
CA LEU A 70 9.26 -22.20 14.00
C LEU A 70 9.43 -22.62 15.46
N ARG A 71 10.00 -23.81 15.70
CA ARG A 71 10.21 -24.30 17.07
C ARG A 71 11.15 -23.37 17.84
N HIS A 72 12.24 -22.95 17.21
CA HIS A 72 13.20 -22.06 17.85
C HIS A 72 12.56 -20.70 18.22
N ALA A 73 11.81 -20.10 17.30
CA ALA A 73 11.07 -18.86 17.55
C ALA A 73 10.07 -19.01 18.70
N ILE A 74 9.35 -20.14 18.74
CA ILE A 74 8.44 -20.47 19.84
C ILE A 74 9.21 -20.52 21.17
N VAL A 75 10.29 -21.31 21.26
CA VAL A 75 11.04 -21.47 22.52
C VAL A 75 11.63 -20.15 23.02
N LEU A 76 12.18 -19.33 22.11
CA LEU A 76 12.70 -18.01 22.47
C LEU A 76 11.60 -17.05 22.95
N GLY A 77 10.39 -17.18 22.40
CA GLY A 77 9.24 -16.37 22.79
C GLY A 77 8.50 -16.87 24.03
N LEU A 78 8.89 -18.01 24.61
CA LEU A 78 8.21 -18.55 25.79
C LEU A 78 8.47 -17.67 27.01
N PRO A 79 7.42 -17.23 27.74
CA PRO A 79 7.60 -16.57 29.03
C PRO A 79 8.07 -17.56 30.08
N ALA A 80 8.66 -17.05 31.18
CA ALA A 80 9.18 -17.86 32.28
C ALA A 80 8.12 -18.78 32.93
N GLN A 81 6.86 -18.37 32.91
CA GLN A 81 5.71 -19.20 33.27
C GLN A 81 4.74 -19.26 32.09
N PRO A 82 4.82 -20.30 31.24
CA PRO A 82 3.87 -20.47 30.14
C PRO A 82 2.48 -20.79 30.72
N GLY A 83 1.47 -20.06 30.26
CA GLY A 83 0.07 -20.34 30.58
C GLY A 83 -0.42 -21.65 29.93
N PRO A 84 -1.69 -22.02 30.10
CA PRO A 84 -2.27 -23.25 29.54
C PRO A 84 -2.21 -23.39 28.02
N ALA A 85 -1.92 -22.33 27.26
CA ALA A 85 -1.64 -22.41 25.83
C ALA A 85 -0.81 -21.23 25.34
N LEU A 86 -0.18 -21.43 24.18
CA LEU A 86 0.58 -20.40 23.46
C LEU A 86 -0.09 -20.12 22.12
N MET A 87 -0.30 -18.85 21.80
CA MET A 87 -0.78 -18.39 20.50
C MET A 87 0.39 -17.86 19.66
N ILE A 88 0.45 -18.27 18.39
CA ILE A 88 1.43 -17.78 17.41
C ILE A 88 0.71 -16.98 16.33
N THR A 89 1.21 -15.78 16.08
CA THR A 89 0.71 -14.83 15.08
C THR A 89 1.83 -14.42 14.11
N GLY A 90 1.52 -13.72 13.02
CA GLY A 90 2.54 -13.17 12.12
C GLY A 90 3.07 -14.15 11.07
N PHE A 91 2.36 -15.23 10.74
CA PHE A 91 2.78 -16.12 9.65
C PHE A 91 2.80 -15.41 8.29
N GLU A 92 1.90 -14.44 8.10
CA GLU A 92 1.73 -13.64 6.88
C GLU A 92 2.88 -12.68 6.57
N VAL A 93 3.75 -12.38 7.54
CA VAL A 93 4.92 -11.51 7.35
C VAL A 93 6.24 -12.28 7.18
N VAL A 94 6.24 -13.60 7.36
CA VAL A 94 7.45 -14.44 7.23
C VAL A 94 7.86 -14.54 5.76
N GLN A 95 9.11 -14.14 5.47
CA GLN A 95 9.64 -14.09 4.09
C GLN A 95 9.75 -15.48 3.45
N GLU A 96 10.22 -16.49 4.21
CA GLU A 96 10.44 -17.86 3.74
C GLU A 96 9.44 -18.85 4.36
N LEU A 97 8.15 -18.50 4.35
CA LEU A 97 7.10 -19.27 5.03
C LEU A 97 7.01 -20.75 4.58
N GLU A 98 7.24 -21.03 3.29
CA GLU A 98 7.29 -22.41 2.79
C GLU A 98 8.41 -23.23 3.45
N ALA A 99 9.62 -22.66 3.54
CA ALA A 99 10.76 -23.32 4.17
C ALA A 99 10.53 -23.50 5.67
N LEU A 100 9.93 -22.50 6.33
CA LEU A 100 9.53 -22.57 7.74
C LEU A 100 8.61 -23.77 7.99
N PHE A 101 7.57 -23.95 7.16
CA PHE A 101 6.64 -25.08 7.29
C PHE A 101 7.30 -26.42 6.97
N LYS A 102 8.12 -26.52 5.93
CA LYS A 102 8.90 -27.76 5.67
C LYS A 102 9.75 -28.15 6.87
N GLY A 103 10.43 -27.19 7.49
CA GLY A 103 11.21 -27.41 8.71
C GLY A 103 10.36 -27.87 9.89
N ALA A 104 9.19 -27.26 10.10
CA ALA A 104 8.24 -27.68 11.13
C ALA A 104 7.72 -29.11 10.90
N ASN A 105 7.54 -29.51 9.62
CA ASN A 105 7.13 -30.87 9.27
C ASN A 105 8.21 -31.90 9.61
N LEU A 106 9.45 -31.65 9.20
CA LEU A 106 10.57 -32.55 9.47
C LEU A 106 10.83 -32.71 10.97
N GLY A 107 10.68 -31.62 11.73
CA GLY A 107 10.85 -31.60 13.17
C GLY A 107 9.58 -31.87 13.98
N ARG A 108 8.53 -32.44 13.38
CA ARG A 108 7.20 -32.59 14.00
C ARG A 108 7.26 -33.14 15.43
N ASP A 109 7.94 -34.26 15.62
CA ASP A 109 7.96 -34.98 16.90
C ASP A 109 8.73 -34.23 17.99
N GLU A 110 9.53 -33.22 17.62
CA GLU A 110 10.24 -32.37 18.57
C GLU A 110 9.30 -31.37 19.26
N PHE A 111 8.18 -31.01 18.64
CA PHE A 111 7.21 -30.10 19.25
C PHE A 111 6.54 -30.73 20.46
N SER A 112 6.13 -31.99 20.38
CA SER A 112 5.49 -32.70 21.50
C SER A 112 6.44 -32.99 22.67
N LYS A 113 7.75 -33.05 22.41
CA LYS A 113 8.79 -33.17 23.45
C LYS A 113 9.10 -31.84 24.14
N THR A 114 9.00 -30.74 23.39
CA THR A 114 9.38 -29.40 23.87
C THR A 114 8.21 -28.69 24.55
N LEU A 115 7.00 -28.89 24.05
CA LEU A 115 5.79 -28.21 24.50
C LEU A 115 4.87 -29.23 25.17
N SER A 116 4.40 -28.92 26.38
CA SER A 116 3.43 -29.72 27.13
C SER A 116 2.05 -29.05 27.16
N PHE A 117 1.75 -28.16 26.21
CA PHE A 117 0.48 -27.44 26.15
C PHE A 117 0.05 -27.21 24.69
N PRO A 118 -1.22 -26.88 24.44
CA PRO A 118 -1.71 -26.54 23.11
C PRO A 118 -1.01 -25.31 22.51
N LEU A 119 -0.69 -25.43 21.22
CA LEU A 119 -0.18 -24.37 20.37
C LEU A 119 -1.31 -23.90 19.44
N VAL A 120 -1.75 -22.66 19.58
CA VAL A 120 -2.74 -22.04 18.69
C VAL A 120 -2.01 -21.29 17.59
N ALA A 121 -2.07 -21.77 16.36
CA ALA A 121 -1.52 -21.08 15.20
C ALA A 121 -2.61 -20.25 14.52
N TRP A 122 -2.45 -18.92 14.52
CA TRP A 122 -3.31 -18.00 13.79
C TRP A 122 -2.86 -17.91 12.33
N VAL A 123 -3.68 -18.42 11.41
CA VAL A 123 -3.36 -18.52 9.99
C VAL A 123 -4.43 -17.82 9.15
N ASN A 124 -4.07 -17.27 8.00
CA ASN A 124 -5.02 -16.88 6.96
C ASN A 124 -5.11 -18.02 5.93
N ASP A 125 -5.99 -17.89 4.94
CA ASP A 125 -6.16 -18.96 3.94
C ASP A 125 -4.89 -19.24 3.15
N ARG A 126 -4.06 -18.22 2.90
CA ARG A 126 -2.79 -18.37 2.18
C ARG A 126 -1.77 -19.17 3.00
N SER A 127 -1.57 -18.83 4.28
CA SER A 127 -0.66 -19.57 5.16
C SER A 127 -1.20 -20.96 5.49
N LEU A 128 -2.52 -21.13 5.61
CA LEU A 128 -3.16 -22.44 5.76
C LEU A 128 -2.97 -23.33 4.52
N ALA A 129 -3.10 -22.78 3.31
CA ALA A 129 -2.84 -23.51 2.08
C ALA A 129 -1.39 -23.98 1.99
N LEU A 130 -0.44 -23.11 2.35
CA LEU A 130 0.99 -23.47 2.43
C LEU A 130 1.26 -24.53 3.50
N LEU A 131 0.64 -24.41 4.68
CA LEU A 131 0.75 -25.40 5.75
C LEU A 131 0.24 -26.78 5.28
N ASN A 132 -0.92 -26.83 4.64
CA ASN A 132 -1.49 -28.07 4.10
C ASN A 132 -0.58 -28.72 3.05
N ARG A 133 0.08 -27.92 2.22
CA ARG A 133 0.94 -28.40 1.13
C ARG A 133 2.33 -28.83 1.62
N HIS A 134 2.91 -28.10 2.56
CA HIS A 134 4.33 -28.23 2.91
C HIS A 134 4.58 -28.82 4.30
N ALA A 135 3.55 -28.94 5.14
CA ALA A 135 3.66 -29.56 6.46
C ALA A 135 2.46 -30.44 6.85
N PRO A 136 2.11 -31.46 6.04
CA PRO A 136 0.97 -32.33 6.30
C PRO A 136 1.08 -33.10 7.62
N ASP A 137 2.28 -33.56 7.99
CA ASP A 137 2.51 -34.32 9.23
C ASP A 137 2.41 -33.40 10.45
N PHE A 138 2.96 -32.19 10.38
CA PHE A 138 2.76 -31.20 11.44
C PHE A 138 1.28 -30.84 11.60
N LYS A 139 0.58 -30.59 10.48
CA LYS A 139 -0.86 -30.30 10.44
C LYS A 139 -1.72 -31.45 10.96
N SER A 140 -1.25 -32.70 10.93
CA SER A 140 -1.98 -33.86 11.49
C SER A 140 -2.26 -33.76 12.99
N PHE A 141 -1.55 -32.90 13.74
CA PHE A 141 -1.86 -32.62 15.13
C PHE A 141 -3.09 -31.74 15.34
N ALA A 142 -3.58 -31.09 14.28
CA ALA A 142 -4.72 -30.20 14.32
C ALA A 142 -6.02 -30.85 13.88
N ALA A 143 -7.11 -30.44 14.52
CA ALA A 143 -8.45 -30.65 14.03
C ALA A 143 -8.77 -29.69 12.86
N ALA A 144 -10.04 -29.66 12.45
CA ALA A 144 -10.51 -28.67 11.48
C ALA A 144 -10.22 -27.23 11.99
N PRO A 145 -9.77 -26.31 11.12
CA PRO A 145 -9.53 -24.93 11.53
C PRO A 145 -10.80 -24.24 12.03
N ILE A 146 -10.69 -23.57 13.18
CA ILE A 146 -11.75 -22.73 13.74
C ILE A 146 -11.74 -21.41 12.97
N ARG A 147 -12.87 -21.06 12.35
CA ARG A 147 -12.97 -19.87 11.49
C ARG A 147 -13.40 -18.65 12.29
N PHE A 148 -12.71 -17.54 12.03
CA PHE A 148 -13.03 -16.21 12.54
C PHE A 148 -13.20 -15.27 11.36
N ASP A 149 -14.36 -14.62 11.31
CA ASP A 149 -14.79 -13.80 10.17
C ASP A 149 -15.32 -12.45 10.66
N TYR A 150 -15.28 -11.45 9.77
CA TYR A 150 -15.92 -10.17 10.02
C TYR A 150 -17.44 -10.29 9.82
N PRO A 151 -18.25 -9.57 10.61
CA PRO A 151 -19.59 -9.21 10.17
C PRO A 151 -19.51 -8.52 8.80
N SER A 152 -20.34 -8.90 7.84
CA SER A 152 -20.20 -8.45 6.45
C SER A 152 -20.26 -6.93 6.30
N GLU A 153 -21.06 -6.24 7.10
CA GLU A 153 -21.10 -4.76 7.14
C GLU A 153 -19.77 -4.13 7.60
N GLU A 154 -19.11 -4.72 8.61
CA GLU A 154 -17.80 -4.25 9.08
C GLU A 154 -16.70 -4.55 8.06
N LEU A 155 -16.83 -5.67 7.32
CA LEU A 155 -15.93 -5.98 6.22
C LEU A 155 -16.01 -4.90 5.13
N VAL A 156 -17.21 -4.58 4.64
CA VAL A 156 -17.41 -3.52 3.63
C VAL A 156 -16.86 -2.18 4.12
N ARG A 157 -17.14 -1.80 5.37
CA ARG A 157 -16.60 -0.56 5.97
C ARG A 157 -15.06 -0.55 6.02
N SER A 158 -14.45 -1.65 6.45
CA SER A 158 -12.99 -1.79 6.51
C SER A 158 -12.35 -1.66 5.12
N LEU A 159 -13.02 -2.17 4.08
CA LEU A 159 -12.56 -2.01 2.71
C LEU A 159 -12.63 -0.56 2.24
N HIS A 160 -13.71 0.17 2.56
CA HIS A 160 -13.80 1.61 2.30
C HIS A 160 -12.68 2.39 2.97
N GLN A 161 -12.39 2.11 4.24
CA GLN A 161 -11.29 2.75 4.96
C GLN A 161 -9.95 2.50 4.26
N LYS A 162 -9.65 1.24 3.92
CA LYS A 162 -8.41 0.88 3.21
C LYS A 162 -8.30 1.51 1.82
N ALA A 163 -9.40 1.59 1.09
CA ALA A 163 -9.44 2.28 -0.21
C ALA A 163 -9.14 3.78 -0.05
N ASN A 164 -9.72 4.42 0.96
CA ASN A 164 -9.46 5.82 1.28
C ASN A 164 -8.01 6.06 1.72
N ASP A 165 -7.46 5.16 2.54
CA ASP A 165 -6.05 5.19 2.93
C ASP A 165 -5.14 5.08 1.70
N LEU A 166 -5.48 4.22 0.74
CA LEU A 166 -4.74 4.12 -0.52
C LEU A 166 -4.72 5.45 -1.27
N PHE A 167 -5.87 6.08 -1.47
CA PHE A 167 -5.95 7.40 -2.13
C PHE A 167 -5.16 8.47 -1.38
N ASN A 168 -5.25 8.51 -0.05
CA ASN A 168 -4.45 9.42 0.79
C ASN A 168 -2.94 9.19 0.63
N ILE A 169 -2.50 7.93 0.58
CA ILE A 169 -1.09 7.61 0.29
C ILE A 169 -0.71 8.16 -1.09
N MET A 170 -1.55 7.99 -2.12
CA MET A 170 -1.24 8.48 -3.47
C MET A 170 -1.16 10.02 -3.52
N LEU A 171 -2.06 10.72 -2.84
CA LEU A 171 -2.00 12.18 -2.68
C LEU A 171 -0.73 12.62 -1.94
N SER A 172 -0.30 11.85 -0.94
CA SER A 172 0.88 12.18 -0.15
C SER A 172 2.18 12.05 -0.96
N LEU A 173 2.26 11.03 -1.85
CA LEU A 173 3.44 10.75 -2.68
C LEU A 173 3.69 11.83 -3.72
N GLY A 174 2.64 12.24 -4.44
CA GLY A 174 2.72 13.41 -5.29
C GLY A 174 3.30 13.22 -6.69
N ASP A 175 3.91 12.09 -7.02
CA ASP A 175 4.38 11.82 -8.39
C ASP A 175 4.30 10.32 -8.75
N ASP A 176 4.76 9.99 -9.96
CA ASP A 176 4.79 8.62 -10.47
C ASP A 176 6.14 7.91 -10.21
N SER A 177 7.00 8.50 -9.38
CA SER A 177 8.28 7.90 -9.01
C SER A 177 8.04 6.49 -8.47
N PRO A 178 8.87 5.51 -8.85
CA PRO A 178 8.77 4.15 -8.37
C PRO A 178 9.26 4.06 -6.92
N TYR A 179 8.54 4.68 -5.98
CA TYR A 179 8.86 4.62 -4.55
C TYR A 179 8.81 3.17 -4.05
N PRO A 180 9.93 2.59 -3.57
CA PRO A 180 9.97 1.21 -3.10
C PRO A 180 9.12 1.00 -1.84
N ALA A 181 9.12 1.95 -0.90
CA ALA A 181 8.51 1.78 0.42
C ALA A 181 6.97 1.64 0.41
N HIS A 182 6.29 2.44 -0.41
CA HIS A 182 4.82 2.43 -0.49
C HIS A 182 4.27 1.45 -1.53
N THR A 183 5.05 1.15 -2.59
CA THR A 183 4.71 0.06 -3.53
C THR A 183 4.70 -1.29 -2.81
N LEU A 184 5.62 -1.53 -1.86
CA LEU A 184 5.63 -2.73 -1.01
C LEU A 184 4.30 -3.00 -0.28
N ARG A 185 3.58 -1.96 0.17
CA ARG A 185 2.32 -2.13 0.91
C ARG A 185 1.17 -2.66 0.04
N TYR A 186 1.26 -2.54 -1.28
CA TYR A 186 0.20 -2.92 -2.22
C TYR A 186 0.65 -3.90 -3.30
N GLN A 187 1.91 -4.34 -3.30
CA GLN A 187 2.42 -5.32 -4.25
C GLN A 187 1.71 -6.68 -4.11
N PRO A 188 1.69 -7.50 -5.18
CA PRO A 188 1.21 -8.87 -5.12
C PRO A 188 1.82 -9.63 -3.95
N GLY A 189 0.96 -10.18 -3.11
CA GLY A 189 1.36 -10.92 -1.93
C GLY A 189 1.69 -10.10 -0.68
N SER A 190 1.60 -8.77 -0.73
CA SER A 190 1.57 -7.93 0.47
C SER A 190 0.36 -8.25 1.36
N THR A 191 0.45 -7.95 2.65
CA THR A 191 -0.63 -8.23 3.62
C THR A 191 -1.93 -7.56 3.21
N LEU A 192 -1.87 -6.28 2.84
CA LEU A 192 -3.04 -5.50 2.46
C LEU A 192 -3.68 -6.03 1.18
N ARG A 193 -2.88 -6.36 0.15
CA ARG A 193 -3.40 -6.95 -1.08
C ARG A 193 -4.09 -8.29 -0.82
N THR A 194 -3.44 -9.14 -0.02
CA THR A 194 -3.99 -10.46 0.33
C THR A 194 -5.32 -10.32 1.08
N GLU A 195 -5.43 -9.37 2.01
CA GLU A 195 -6.67 -9.10 2.74
C GLU A 195 -7.80 -8.60 1.83
N LEU A 196 -7.49 -7.81 0.79
CA LEU A 196 -8.48 -7.39 -0.21
C LEU A 196 -8.97 -8.58 -1.03
N GLU A 197 -8.07 -9.46 -1.46
CA GLU A 197 -8.43 -10.69 -2.19
C GLU A 197 -9.35 -11.58 -1.36
N PHE A 198 -9.04 -11.76 -0.07
CA PHE A 198 -9.93 -12.46 0.86
C PHE A 198 -11.30 -11.81 0.96
N ALA A 199 -11.35 -10.48 1.08
CA ALA A 199 -12.60 -9.76 1.23
C ALA A 199 -13.49 -9.88 -0.01
N LEU A 200 -12.92 -9.86 -1.21
CA LEU A 200 -13.69 -10.07 -2.45
C LEU A 200 -14.27 -11.48 -2.52
N VAL A 201 -13.51 -12.49 -2.08
CA VAL A 201 -14.00 -13.87 -2.00
C VAL A 201 -15.11 -14.01 -0.96
N ASP A 202 -14.93 -13.43 0.23
CA ASP A 202 -15.90 -13.50 1.32
C ASP A 202 -17.22 -12.79 0.93
N LEU A 203 -17.15 -11.61 0.29
CA LEU A 203 -18.32 -10.87 -0.20
C LEU A 203 -19.07 -11.62 -1.32
N ALA A 204 -18.33 -12.28 -2.22
CA ALA A 204 -18.95 -13.10 -3.27
C ALA A 204 -19.72 -14.30 -2.68
N GLN A 205 -19.21 -14.90 -1.60
CA GLN A 205 -19.87 -16.03 -0.92
C GLN A 205 -21.12 -15.60 -0.15
N THR A 206 -21.12 -14.41 0.45
CA THR A 206 -22.27 -13.88 1.19
C THR A 206 -23.38 -13.33 0.29
N HIS A 207 -23.23 -13.39 -1.04
CA HIS A 207 -24.15 -12.82 -2.04
C HIS A 207 -24.42 -11.32 -1.82
N GLN A 208 -23.53 -10.63 -1.11
CA GLN A 208 -23.68 -9.22 -0.84
C GLN A 208 -23.03 -8.45 -2.00
N LEU A 209 -23.83 -7.64 -2.69
CA LEU A 209 -23.33 -6.80 -3.76
C LEU A 209 -22.34 -5.77 -3.18
N LEU A 210 -21.17 -5.65 -3.81
CA LEU A 210 -20.29 -4.51 -3.60
C LEU A 210 -21.09 -3.24 -3.92
N ASP A 211 -21.04 -2.24 -3.05
CA ASP A 211 -21.56 -0.94 -3.41
C ASP A 211 -20.72 -0.33 -4.55
N THR A 212 -21.34 0.58 -5.29
CA THR A 212 -20.72 1.21 -6.47
C THR A 212 -19.48 2.03 -6.11
N GLU A 213 -19.39 2.53 -4.87
CA GLU A 213 -18.24 3.27 -4.37
C GLU A 213 -17.01 2.37 -4.21
N LEU A 214 -17.22 1.20 -3.63
CA LEU A 214 -16.18 0.21 -3.42
C LEU A 214 -15.76 -0.44 -4.74
N GLU A 215 -16.71 -0.65 -5.65
CA GLU A 215 -16.41 -1.08 -7.02
C GLU A 215 -15.51 -0.06 -7.75
N ALA A 216 -15.81 1.24 -7.65
CA ALA A 216 -14.96 2.29 -8.22
C ALA A 216 -13.56 2.31 -7.58
N SER A 217 -13.47 2.08 -6.28
CA SER A 217 -12.18 1.97 -5.58
C SER A 217 -11.39 0.72 -5.98
N LEU A 218 -12.07 -0.40 -6.22
CA LEU A 218 -11.47 -1.63 -6.72
C LEU A 218 -10.95 -1.45 -8.16
N ASN A 219 -11.74 -0.79 -9.02
CA ASN A 219 -11.32 -0.44 -10.38
C ASN A 219 -10.02 0.40 -10.33
N PHE A 220 -9.92 1.38 -9.42
CA PHE A 220 -8.67 2.12 -9.27
C PHE A 220 -7.47 1.20 -8.96
N LEU A 221 -7.64 0.27 -8.02
CA LEU A 221 -6.59 -0.69 -7.67
C LEU A 221 -6.21 -1.61 -8.85
N GLN A 222 -7.20 -2.13 -9.57
CA GLN A 222 -6.98 -2.99 -10.74
C GLN A 222 -6.28 -2.23 -11.88
N GLY A 223 -6.58 -0.94 -12.05
CA GLY A 223 -5.88 -0.07 -13.00
C GLY A 223 -4.40 0.05 -12.67
N ARG A 224 -4.05 0.21 -11.39
CA ARG A 224 -2.65 0.25 -10.93
C ARG A 224 -1.92 -1.07 -11.15
N ASP A 225 -2.57 -2.20 -10.90
CA ASP A 225 -1.97 -3.52 -11.16
C ASP A 225 -1.67 -3.71 -12.65
N ALA A 226 -2.63 -3.38 -13.50
CA ALA A 226 -2.46 -3.46 -14.94
C ALA A 226 -1.36 -2.52 -15.43
N LEU A 227 -1.26 -1.31 -14.87
CA LEU A 227 -0.19 -0.35 -15.18
C LEU A 227 1.18 -0.90 -14.80
N ASN A 228 1.32 -1.49 -13.60
CA ASN A 228 2.56 -2.12 -13.14
C ASN A 228 2.99 -3.30 -14.02
N GLN A 229 2.02 -4.01 -14.61
CA GLN A 229 2.25 -5.10 -15.57
C GLN A 229 2.46 -4.61 -17.01
N SER A 230 2.52 -3.29 -17.24
CA SER A 230 2.57 -2.67 -18.57
C SER A 230 1.40 -3.03 -19.49
N ASN A 231 0.26 -3.47 -18.93
CA ASN A 231 -0.98 -3.70 -19.66
C ASN A 231 -1.78 -2.39 -19.72
N LEU A 232 -1.36 -1.50 -20.61
CA LEU A 232 -1.83 -0.11 -20.66
C LEU A 232 -3.30 0.02 -21.07
N ASP A 233 -3.79 -0.87 -21.94
CA ASP A 233 -5.19 -0.90 -22.34
C ASP A 233 -6.10 -1.21 -21.15
N LEU A 234 -5.75 -2.23 -20.37
CA LEU A 234 -6.51 -2.64 -19.19
C LEU A 234 -6.40 -1.62 -18.06
N ALA A 235 -5.21 -1.03 -17.88
CA ALA A 235 -4.99 0.05 -16.91
C ALA A 235 -5.94 1.22 -17.19
N ARG A 236 -5.96 1.70 -18.44
CA ARG A 236 -6.85 2.78 -18.87
C ARG A 236 -8.31 2.43 -18.63
N TYR A 237 -8.75 1.24 -19.05
CA TYR A 237 -10.13 0.80 -18.87
C TYR A 237 -10.59 0.93 -17.41
N TYR A 238 -9.82 0.38 -16.48
CA TYR A 238 -10.18 0.43 -15.07
C TYR A 238 -10.12 1.83 -14.47
N PHE A 239 -9.12 2.65 -14.84
CA PHE A 239 -9.07 4.04 -14.40
C PHE A 239 -10.27 4.85 -14.93
N ASP A 240 -10.68 4.65 -16.19
CA ASP A 240 -11.85 5.32 -16.77
C ASP A 240 -13.16 4.90 -16.06
N GLN A 241 -13.33 3.61 -15.74
CA GLN A 241 -14.49 3.13 -14.98
C GLN A 241 -14.56 3.78 -13.59
N SER A 242 -13.43 3.81 -12.87
CA SER A 242 -13.34 4.47 -11.57
C SER A 242 -13.63 5.96 -11.67
N LEU A 243 -13.03 6.65 -12.65
CA LEU A 243 -13.17 8.10 -12.82
C LEU A 243 -14.63 8.49 -13.14
N THR A 244 -15.29 7.72 -14.00
CA THR A 244 -16.70 7.93 -14.35
C THR A 244 -17.57 7.94 -13.11
N TYR A 245 -17.36 6.98 -12.19
CA TYR A 245 -18.08 6.95 -10.93
C TYR A 245 -17.82 8.23 -10.11
N TRP A 246 -16.57 8.57 -9.83
CA TRP A 246 -16.25 9.71 -8.96
C TRP A 246 -16.70 11.05 -9.53
N GLN A 247 -16.76 11.20 -10.85
CA GLN A 247 -17.32 12.37 -11.53
C GLN A 247 -18.82 12.57 -11.23
N THR A 248 -19.59 11.48 -11.15
CA THR A 248 -21.02 11.56 -10.77
C THR A 248 -21.22 11.96 -9.31
N GLN A 249 -20.24 11.71 -8.44
CA GLN A 249 -20.31 11.98 -7.01
C GLN A 249 -19.84 13.40 -6.62
N ALA A 250 -19.31 14.19 -7.55
CA ALA A 250 -18.76 15.53 -7.26
C ALA A 250 -19.81 16.60 -6.87
N GLY A 251 -21.11 16.30 -6.98
CA GLY A 251 -22.20 17.22 -6.65
C GLY A 251 -22.83 17.05 -5.27
N GLU A 252 -22.51 15.97 -4.53
CA GLU A 252 -23.13 15.71 -3.23
C GLU A 252 -22.20 16.18 -2.09
N PRO A 253 -22.64 17.12 -1.22
CA PRO A 253 -21.88 17.46 -0.02
C PRO A 253 -21.82 16.23 0.88
N ALA A 254 -20.62 15.85 1.30
CA ALA A 254 -20.42 14.72 2.19
C ALA A 254 -21.33 14.85 3.42
N PRO A 255 -22.28 13.91 3.66
CA PRO A 255 -23.03 13.92 4.91
C PRO A 255 -22.03 13.76 6.06
N GLY A 256 -22.11 14.68 7.03
CA GLY A 256 -21.15 14.85 8.13
C GLY A 256 -20.59 13.52 8.64
N SER A 257 -19.34 13.23 8.26
CA SER A 257 -18.63 12.05 8.72
C SER A 257 -17.86 12.38 9.99
N LEU A 258 -18.14 11.61 11.04
CA LEU A 258 -17.41 11.66 12.30
C LEU A 258 -15.93 11.37 12.06
N SER A 259 -15.09 12.32 12.47
CA SER A 259 -13.64 12.25 12.72
C SER A 259 -12.96 10.90 12.42
N LEU A 260 -12.56 10.69 11.16
CA LEU A 260 -11.51 9.73 10.80
C LEU A 260 -10.22 10.50 10.55
N THR A 261 -9.12 10.04 11.16
CA THR A 261 -7.76 10.51 10.89
C THR A 261 -6.99 9.35 10.22
N PRO A 262 -6.48 9.51 8.99
CA PRO A 262 -6.53 10.69 8.12
C PRO A 262 -7.93 10.97 7.55
N PRO A 263 -8.22 12.23 7.14
CA PRO A 263 -9.50 12.59 6.56
C PRO A 263 -9.78 11.74 5.31
N THR A 264 -11.05 11.37 5.11
CA THR A 264 -11.49 10.68 3.90
C THR A 264 -11.23 11.58 2.68
N PRO A 265 -10.55 11.10 1.63
CA PRO A 265 -10.29 11.90 0.46
C PRO A 265 -11.60 12.22 -0.26
N THR A 266 -11.77 13.48 -0.66
CA THR A 266 -12.99 13.95 -1.33
C THR A 266 -13.15 13.28 -2.69
N PRO A 267 -14.37 13.17 -3.23
CA PRO A 267 -14.59 12.70 -4.59
C PRO A 267 -13.72 13.44 -5.63
N ARG A 268 -13.55 14.76 -5.49
CA ARG A 268 -12.67 15.56 -6.37
C ARG A 268 -11.20 15.15 -6.26
N GLN A 269 -10.71 14.92 -5.05
CA GLN A 269 -9.33 14.43 -4.85
C GLN A 269 -9.11 13.06 -5.49
N LYS A 270 -10.09 12.15 -5.38
CA LYS A 270 -10.05 10.84 -6.06
C LYS A 270 -10.03 11.00 -7.59
N GLN A 271 -10.83 11.92 -8.15
CA GLN A 271 -10.80 12.25 -9.58
C GLN A 271 -9.43 12.76 -10.02
N ALA A 272 -8.82 13.68 -9.26
CA ALA A 272 -7.49 14.21 -9.57
C ALA A 272 -6.44 13.09 -9.65
N ILE A 273 -6.43 12.17 -8.68
CA ILE A 273 -5.54 11.00 -8.68
C ILE A 273 -5.80 10.09 -9.89
N LEU A 274 -7.05 9.86 -10.26
CA LEU A 274 -7.38 9.03 -11.43
C LEU A 274 -6.94 9.68 -12.74
N LEU A 275 -7.14 10.99 -12.90
CA LEU A 275 -6.65 11.77 -14.03
C LEU A 275 -5.11 11.72 -14.09
N PHE A 276 -4.44 11.83 -12.94
CA PHE A 276 -3.00 11.66 -12.87
C PHE A 276 -2.54 10.31 -13.42
N TYR A 277 -3.12 9.21 -12.94
CA TYR A 277 -2.74 7.86 -13.39
C TYR A 277 -3.13 7.55 -14.84
N LEU A 278 -4.20 8.17 -15.36
CA LEU A 278 -4.50 8.15 -16.80
C LEU A 278 -3.39 8.86 -17.59
N GLY A 279 -2.92 10.02 -17.11
CA GLY A 279 -1.78 10.74 -17.71
C GLY A 279 -0.51 9.89 -17.73
N VAL A 280 -0.19 9.23 -16.62
CA VAL A 280 0.93 8.28 -16.53
C VAL A 280 0.76 7.14 -17.55
N THR A 281 -0.45 6.58 -17.67
CA THR A 281 -0.75 5.49 -18.61
C THR A 281 -0.52 5.94 -20.06
N TRP A 282 -1.01 7.12 -20.46
CA TRP A 282 -0.80 7.66 -21.81
C TRP A 282 0.66 7.98 -22.11
N ARG A 283 1.38 8.57 -21.14
CA ARG A 283 2.82 8.86 -21.28
C ARG A 283 3.61 7.56 -21.45
N SER A 284 3.31 6.53 -20.67
CA SER A 284 3.90 5.19 -20.83
C SER A 284 3.56 4.55 -22.17
N TRP A 285 2.35 4.79 -22.70
CA TRP A 285 1.96 4.28 -24.00
C TRP A 285 2.73 4.94 -25.14
N ALA A 286 2.99 6.25 -25.02
CA ALA A 286 3.79 6.98 -26.00
C ALA A 286 5.16 6.34 -26.21
N THR A 287 5.85 5.93 -25.14
CA THR A 287 7.19 5.33 -25.24
C THR A 287 7.20 4.01 -26.02
N VAL A 288 6.11 3.24 -25.93
CA VAL A 288 5.91 1.98 -26.66
C VAL A 288 5.49 2.23 -28.10
N GLN A 289 4.60 3.20 -28.35
CA GLN A 289 4.04 3.49 -29.68
C GLN A 289 4.62 4.76 -30.30
N ARG A 290 5.86 4.66 -30.80
CA ARG A 290 6.58 5.80 -31.38
C ARG A 290 5.89 6.46 -32.58
N VAL A 291 5.07 5.72 -33.34
CA VAL A 291 4.36 6.25 -34.53
C VAL A 291 3.35 7.33 -34.17
N VAL A 292 2.67 7.19 -33.03
CA VAL A 292 1.65 8.13 -32.53
C VAL A 292 2.11 8.85 -31.26
N TYR A 293 3.43 8.90 -31.04
CA TYR A 293 4.08 9.42 -29.83
C TYR A 293 3.52 10.78 -29.39
N ARG A 294 3.51 11.75 -30.32
CA ARG A 294 3.05 13.12 -30.05
C ARG A 294 1.58 13.15 -29.62
N GLN A 295 0.70 12.42 -30.31
CA GLN A 295 -0.73 12.36 -29.98
C GLN A 295 -0.98 11.73 -28.60
N LEU A 296 -0.19 10.71 -28.23
CA LEU A 296 -0.29 10.08 -26.92
C LEU A 296 0.24 11.00 -25.81
N LEU A 297 1.29 11.77 -26.08
CA LEU A 297 1.76 12.81 -25.15
C LEU A 297 0.75 13.96 -24.98
N GLU A 298 0.06 14.37 -26.04
CA GLU A 298 -1.01 15.37 -25.95
C GLU A 298 -2.17 14.88 -25.06
N LYS A 299 -2.53 13.60 -25.13
CA LYS A 299 -3.48 12.97 -24.21
C LYS A 299 -2.97 12.97 -22.76
N ALA A 300 -1.71 12.60 -22.56
CA ALA A 300 -1.09 12.64 -21.23
C ALA A 300 -1.10 14.06 -20.65
N GLN A 301 -0.76 15.06 -21.46
CA GLN A 301 -0.80 16.47 -21.10
C GLN A 301 -2.19 16.89 -20.63
N ALA A 302 -3.24 16.54 -21.39
CA ALA A 302 -4.62 16.87 -21.05
C ALA A 302 -5.01 16.29 -19.69
N CYS A 303 -4.65 15.03 -19.43
CA CYS A 303 -4.91 14.37 -18.15
C CYS A 303 -4.18 15.03 -16.97
N PHE A 304 -2.88 15.32 -17.11
CA PHE A 304 -2.12 15.99 -16.05
C PHE A 304 -2.60 17.42 -15.79
N ALA A 305 -2.93 18.17 -16.84
CA ALA A 305 -3.50 19.51 -16.71
C ALA A 305 -4.85 19.49 -15.99
N ALA A 306 -5.72 18.51 -16.30
CA ALA A 306 -7.01 18.35 -15.61
C ALA A 306 -6.84 17.97 -14.13
N CYS A 307 -5.87 17.11 -13.80
CA CYS A 307 -5.52 16.81 -12.41
C CYS A 307 -5.13 18.08 -11.64
N LEU A 308 -4.19 18.87 -12.18
CA LEU A 308 -3.72 20.10 -11.55
C LEU A 308 -4.81 21.17 -11.46
N ALA A 309 -5.73 21.22 -12.43
CA ALA A 309 -6.87 22.14 -12.38
C ALA A 309 -7.76 21.90 -11.15
N ILE A 310 -8.06 20.63 -10.83
CA ILE A 310 -8.84 20.29 -9.63
C ILE A 310 -8.14 20.79 -8.36
N PHE A 311 -6.83 20.54 -8.21
CA PHE A 311 -6.10 21.01 -7.03
C PHE A 311 -6.03 22.53 -6.92
N ARG A 312 -5.95 23.25 -8.05
CA ARG A 312 -5.98 24.72 -8.07
C ARG A 312 -7.36 25.26 -7.69
N GLU A 313 -8.43 24.67 -8.20
CA GLU A 313 -9.80 25.07 -7.87
C GLU A 313 -10.16 24.84 -6.40
N ASP A 314 -9.55 23.82 -5.78
CA ASP A 314 -9.73 23.50 -4.35
C ASP A 314 -8.71 24.22 -3.43
N ASP A 315 -7.94 25.19 -3.96
CA ASP A 315 -6.88 25.95 -3.26
C ASP A 315 -5.78 25.07 -2.60
N GLN A 316 -5.54 23.86 -3.13
CA GLN A 316 -4.56 22.90 -2.60
C GLN A 316 -3.19 23.03 -3.27
N LEU A 317 -2.51 24.16 -3.04
CA LEU A 317 -1.22 24.48 -3.70
C LEU A 317 -0.11 23.47 -3.39
N ASP A 318 -0.12 22.84 -2.21
CA ASP A 318 0.84 21.78 -1.85
C ASP A 318 0.77 20.59 -2.81
N TRP A 319 -0.46 20.20 -3.20
CA TRP A 319 -0.65 19.14 -4.19
C TRP A 319 -0.34 19.60 -5.60
N VAL A 320 -0.59 20.87 -5.93
CA VAL A 320 -0.15 21.43 -7.22
C VAL A 320 1.36 21.26 -7.39
N GLY A 321 2.16 21.63 -6.38
CA GLY A 321 3.62 21.46 -6.42
C GLY A 321 4.01 20.00 -6.62
N LYS A 322 3.49 19.12 -5.76
CA LYS A 322 3.72 17.68 -5.85
C LYS A 322 3.47 17.10 -7.26
N PHE A 323 2.32 17.37 -7.86
CA PHE A 323 1.93 16.77 -9.14
C PHE A 323 2.41 17.56 -10.38
N LEU A 324 3.22 18.62 -10.22
CA LEU A 324 3.57 19.54 -11.31
C LEU A 324 4.52 18.95 -12.36
N HIS A 325 5.53 18.20 -11.91
CA HIS A 325 6.64 17.78 -12.77
C HIS A 325 6.26 16.81 -13.90
N PRO A 326 5.30 15.89 -13.76
CA PRO A 326 4.86 15.06 -14.88
C PRO A 326 4.27 15.88 -16.03
N LEU A 327 3.61 17.01 -15.75
CA LEU A 327 3.18 17.94 -16.81
C LEU A 327 4.39 18.63 -17.47
N ALA A 328 5.36 19.10 -16.66
CA ALA A 328 6.60 19.69 -17.16
C ALA A 328 7.37 18.72 -18.08
N GLU A 329 7.50 17.46 -17.70
CA GLU A 329 8.16 16.43 -18.50
C GLU A 329 7.45 16.21 -19.85
N VAL A 330 6.12 16.22 -19.88
CA VAL A 330 5.37 16.10 -21.14
C VAL A 330 5.58 17.35 -22.01
N LYS A 331 5.63 18.55 -21.43
CA LYS A 331 5.93 19.79 -22.16
C LYS A 331 7.34 19.78 -22.77
N GLN A 332 8.32 19.32 -21.99
CA GLN A 332 9.69 19.09 -22.45
C GLN A 332 9.73 18.13 -23.65
N LYS A 333 9.07 16.97 -23.56
CA LYS A 333 9.02 15.97 -24.65
C LYS A 333 8.28 16.44 -25.89
N LEU A 334 7.36 17.41 -25.74
CA LEU A 334 6.63 18.05 -26.84
C LEU A 334 7.37 19.27 -27.40
N GLU A 335 8.52 19.63 -26.84
CA GLU A 335 9.31 20.82 -27.18
C GLU A 335 8.52 22.14 -27.04
N ASP A 336 7.56 22.16 -26.12
CA ASP A 336 6.77 23.35 -25.78
C ASP A 336 7.51 24.16 -24.69
N TRP A 337 8.59 24.81 -25.12
CA TRP A 337 9.55 25.48 -24.24
C TRP A 337 8.96 26.65 -23.47
N ASP A 338 8.03 27.39 -24.09
CA ASP A 338 7.38 28.54 -23.44
C ASP A 338 6.49 28.08 -22.27
N SER A 339 5.67 27.04 -22.48
CA SER A 339 4.86 26.46 -21.40
C SER A 339 5.73 25.78 -20.34
N LEU A 340 6.85 25.15 -20.74
CA LEU A 340 7.78 24.54 -19.80
C LEU A 340 8.42 25.59 -18.87
N GLU A 341 8.80 26.73 -19.42
CA GLU A 341 9.36 27.84 -18.63
C GLU A 341 8.35 28.38 -17.60
N GLU A 342 7.08 28.56 -18.00
CA GLU A 342 6.01 29.00 -17.11
C GLU A 342 5.82 28.01 -15.94
N ILE A 343 5.74 26.71 -16.25
CA ILE A 343 5.59 25.65 -15.25
C ILE A 343 6.80 25.61 -14.32
N ALA A 344 8.02 25.69 -14.84
CA ALA A 344 9.22 25.65 -14.03
C ALA A 344 9.30 26.86 -13.09
N ARG A 345 8.94 28.07 -13.57
CA ARG A 345 8.87 29.28 -12.73
C ARG A 345 7.79 29.17 -11.66
N GLN A 346 6.64 28.57 -11.96
CA GLN A 346 5.63 28.25 -10.96
C GLN A 346 6.20 27.28 -9.91
N GLY A 347 6.91 26.24 -10.34
CA GLY A 347 7.57 25.26 -9.48
C GLY A 347 8.53 25.89 -8.47
N LEU A 348 9.34 26.89 -8.89
CA LEU A 348 10.26 27.60 -8.00
C LEU A 348 9.60 28.18 -6.74
N ALA A 349 8.35 28.65 -6.86
CA ALA A 349 7.59 29.19 -5.74
C ALA A 349 6.98 28.09 -4.87
N LEU A 350 6.58 26.97 -5.48
CA LEU A 350 5.90 25.86 -4.80
C LEU A 350 6.87 24.88 -4.10
N HIS A 351 8.12 24.80 -4.57
CA HIS A 351 9.11 23.82 -4.10
C HIS A 351 10.18 24.42 -3.19
N CYS A 352 9.98 25.61 -2.63
CA CYS A 352 10.99 26.25 -1.79
C CYS A 352 11.42 25.43 -0.56
N SER A 353 10.59 24.49 -0.11
CA SER A 353 10.88 23.56 0.99
C SER A 353 11.25 22.13 0.54
N ASP A 354 11.25 21.84 -0.76
CA ASP A 354 11.60 20.53 -1.33
C ASP A 354 12.79 20.71 -2.28
N ALA A 355 14.00 20.46 -1.77
CA ALA A 355 15.24 20.70 -2.49
C ALA A 355 15.35 19.88 -3.79
N VAL A 356 14.84 18.65 -3.79
CA VAL A 356 14.89 17.77 -4.97
C VAL A 356 14.01 18.32 -6.07
N ARG A 357 12.77 18.70 -5.73
CA ARG A 357 11.85 19.27 -6.72
C ARG A 357 12.31 20.64 -7.21
N LEU A 358 12.84 21.46 -6.31
CA LEU A 358 13.39 22.77 -6.65
C LEU A 358 14.57 22.67 -7.61
N ALA A 359 15.48 21.71 -7.38
CA ALA A 359 16.58 21.45 -8.30
C ALA A 359 16.08 21.05 -9.68
N ARG A 360 15.02 20.23 -9.77
CA ARG A 360 14.42 19.84 -11.05
C ARG A 360 13.78 21.01 -11.80
N ASP A 361 13.18 21.97 -11.10
CA ASP A 361 12.67 23.20 -11.73
C ASP A 361 13.79 24.01 -12.40
N TYR A 362 14.93 24.17 -11.71
CA TYR A 362 16.12 24.78 -12.31
C TYR A 362 16.66 23.96 -13.49
N GLY A 363 16.59 22.63 -13.41
CA GLY A 363 16.90 21.74 -14.52
C GLY A 363 16.06 22.04 -15.76
N TYR A 364 14.74 22.17 -15.61
CA TYR A 364 13.87 22.54 -16.73
C TYR A 364 14.19 23.93 -17.30
N LEU A 365 14.52 24.91 -16.44
CA LEU A 365 14.95 26.23 -16.90
C LEU A 365 16.27 26.19 -17.68
N ALA A 366 17.21 25.31 -17.28
CA ALA A 366 18.45 25.10 -18.02
C ALA A 366 18.18 24.54 -19.42
N GLU A 367 17.32 23.54 -19.52
CA GLU A 367 16.91 22.94 -20.80
C GLU A 367 16.21 23.96 -21.73
N VAL A 368 15.32 24.81 -21.19
CA VAL A 368 14.68 25.90 -21.94
C VAL A 368 15.73 26.90 -22.46
N ALA A 369 16.69 27.28 -21.63
CA ALA A 369 17.75 28.20 -22.03
C ALA A 369 18.64 27.63 -23.14
N LEU A 370 19.00 26.33 -23.05
CA LEU A 370 19.71 25.63 -24.13
C LEU A 370 18.92 25.62 -25.43
N ALA A 371 17.63 25.30 -25.39
CA ALA A 371 16.78 25.28 -26.58
C ALA A 371 16.69 26.65 -27.26
N ARG A 372 16.84 27.75 -26.50
CA ARG A 372 16.88 29.13 -26.99
C ARG A 372 18.28 29.61 -27.39
N GLY A 373 19.32 28.80 -27.19
CA GLY A 373 20.71 29.14 -27.49
C GLY A 373 21.39 30.04 -26.45
N ASP A 374 20.79 30.24 -25.27
CA ASP A 374 21.37 31.01 -24.17
C ASP A 374 22.20 30.08 -23.26
N ILE A 375 23.42 29.80 -23.68
CA ILE A 375 24.34 28.90 -22.98
C ILE A 375 24.68 29.44 -21.58
N GLN A 376 24.77 30.76 -21.41
CA GLN A 376 25.11 31.35 -20.11
C GLN A 376 23.98 31.14 -19.10
N ALA A 377 22.74 31.39 -19.50
CA ALA A 377 21.58 31.14 -18.64
C ALA A 377 21.39 29.65 -18.35
N ALA A 378 21.65 28.77 -19.34
CA ALA A 378 21.60 27.33 -19.17
C ALA A 378 22.59 26.84 -18.10
N GLN A 379 23.86 27.21 -18.24
CA GLN A 379 24.91 26.83 -17.29
C GLN A 379 24.60 27.36 -15.89
N ALA A 380 24.19 28.62 -15.77
CA ALA A 380 23.84 29.21 -14.47
C ALA A 380 22.67 28.49 -13.78
N ALA A 381 21.65 28.07 -14.54
CA ALA A 381 20.53 27.31 -14.00
C ALA A 381 20.93 25.88 -13.61
N ALA A 382 21.74 25.21 -14.42
CA ALA A 382 22.26 23.87 -14.13
C ALA A 382 23.17 23.85 -12.88
N GLU A 383 24.09 24.81 -12.77
CA GLU A 383 24.93 24.99 -11.58
C GLU A 383 24.09 25.22 -10.33
N LYS A 384 23.01 25.99 -10.45
CA LYS A 384 22.08 26.22 -9.33
C LYS A 384 21.36 24.95 -8.91
N ALA A 385 20.89 24.14 -9.87
CA ALA A 385 20.30 22.83 -9.59
C ALA A 385 21.27 21.89 -8.85
N LEU A 386 22.52 21.80 -9.32
CA LEU A 386 23.56 20.99 -8.71
C LEU A 386 23.88 21.44 -7.28
N ASN A 387 24.08 22.74 -7.07
CA ASN A 387 24.36 23.30 -5.74
C ASN A 387 23.23 23.00 -4.74
N ILE A 388 21.96 23.06 -5.17
CA ILE A 388 20.81 22.74 -4.30
C ILE A 388 20.87 21.27 -3.87
N LEU A 389 21.16 20.36 -4.80
CA LEU A 389 21.29 18.93 -4.50
C LEU A 389 22.47 18.65 -3.57
N ASP A 390 23.63 19.27 -3.82
CA ASP A 390 24.84 19.10 -3.00
C ASP A 390 24.61 19.56 -1.55
N ILE A 391 23.97 20.71 -1.36
CA ILE A 391 23.63 21.22 -0.03
C ILE A 391 22.67 20.27 0.69
N ALA A 392 21.65 19.80 -0.02
CA ALA A 392 20.61 19.00 0.59
C ALA A 392 21.10 17.57 0.94
N GLU A 393 21.95 16.97 0.10
CA GLU A 393 22.66 15.72 0.42
C GLU A 393 23.54 15.87 1.68
N ALA A 394 24.29 16.97 1.79
CA ALA A 394 25.14 17.24 2.95
C ALA A 394 24.35 17.45 4.26
N VAL A 395 23.09 17.90 4.18
CA VAL A 395 22.18 18.03 5.33
C VAL A 395 21.62 16.68 5.75
N GLU A 396 21.27 15.80 4.81
CA GLU A 396 20.70 14.49 5.11
C GLU A 396 21.70 13.48 5.66
N VAL A 397 22.94 13.47 5.16
CA VAL A 397 24.03 12.64 5.71
C VAL A 397 24.25 12.90 7.21
N ARG A 398 23.84 14.09 7.70
CA ARG A 398 23.94 14.46 9.12
C ARG A 398 22.70 14.05 9.95
N GLN A 399 21.59 13.68 9.32
CA GLN A 399 20.31 13.42 9.99
C GLN A 399 19.93 11.93 10.05
N GLU A 400 20.68 11.02 9.38
CA GLU A 400 20.46 9.55 9.39
C GLU A 400 18.97 9.16 9.19
N ASP A 401 18.27 9.74 8.20
CA ASP A 401 16.90 9.31 7.86
C ASP A 401 16.95 8.25 6.74
N PRO A 402 16.70 6.96 7.02
CA PRO A 402 16.81 5.88 6.04
C PRO A 402 15.67 5.84 5.00
N ASN A 403 14.75 6.81 5.01
CA ASN A 403 13.50 6.73 4.24
C ASN A 403 13.27 7.86 3.22
N TYR A 404 14.24 8.75 2.99
CA TYR A 404 14.14 9.79 1.96
C TYR A 404 14.84 9.36 0.65
N ASP A 405 14.04 8.93 -0.33
CA ASP A 405 14.49 8.34 -1.60
C ASP A 405 14.57 9.35 -2.77
N GLY A 406 14.37 10.65 -2.49
CA GLY A 406 14.37 11.72 -3.51
C GLY A 406 15.73 11.89 -4.19
N PHE A 407 16.83 11.69 -3.45
CA PHE A 407 18.19 11.81 -3.97
C PHE A 407 18.56 10.67 -4.93
N THR A 408 18.04 9.46 -4.74
CA THR A 408 18.32 8.33 -5.64
C THR A 408 17.83 8.60 -7.07
N VAL A 409 16.72 9.33 -7.21
CA VAL A 409 16.18 9.77 -8.51
C VAL A 409 16.99 10.94 -9.07
N ALA A 410 17.34 11.92 -8.23
CA ALA A 410 18.19 13.05 -8.62
C ALA A 410 19.57 12.57 -9.12
N ASP A 411 20.18 11.61 -8.43
CA ASP A 411 21.47 11.01 -8.79
C ASP A 411 21.41 10.18 -10.08
N ARG A 412 20.37 9.34 -10.23
CA ARG A 412 20.30 8.43 -11.40
C ARG A 412 19.90 9.12 -12.69
N TYR A 413 19.07 10.17 -12.64
CA TYR A 413 18.42 10.69 -13.84
C TYR A 413 18.60 12.20 -14.06
N GLN A 414 18.98 12.98 -13.04
CA GLN A 414 19.00 14.45 -13.14
C GLN A 414 20.42 15.04 -13.09
N ARG A 415 21.25 14.63 -12.11
CA ARG A 415 22.63 15.13 -11.95
C ARG A 415 23.47 14.93 -13.21
N GLY A 416 23.37 13.76 -13.85
CA GLY A 416 24.09 13.48 -15.09
C GLY A 416 23.76 14.45 -16.21
N TRP A 417 22.49 14.86 -16.35
CA TRP A 417 22.06 15.81 -17.39
C TRP A 417 22.57 17.24 -17.14
N TYR A 418 22.60 17.68 -15.87
CA TYR A 418 23.08 19.02 -15.52
C TYR A 418 24.57 19.22 -15.78
N LEU A 419 25.36 18.15 -15.82
CA LEU A 419 26.79 18.20 -16.15
C LEU A 419 27.06 18.40 -17.66
N PHE A 420 26.05 18.23 -18.50
CA PHE A 420 26.15 18.41 -19.96
C PHE A 420 25.46 19.68 -20.47
N CYS A 421 24.81 20.43 -19.57
CA CYS A 421 24.23 21.75 -19.83
C CYS A 421 25.27 22.84 -19.57
#